data_AF-A0A1Y3NEX0-F1
#
_entry.id   AF-A0A1Y3NEX0-F1
#
_cell.length_a   1.000
_cell.length_b   1.000
_cell.length_c   1.000
_cell.angle_alpha   90.00
_cell.angle_beta   90.00
_cell.angle_gamma   90.00
#
_symmetry.space_group_name_H-M   'P 1'
#
loop_
_entity.id
_entity.type
_entity.pdbx_description
1 polymer ?
#
loop_
_entity_poly.entity_id
_entity_poly.type
_entity_poly.pdbx_seq_one_letter_code
_entity_poly.pdbx_strand_id
1 'polypeptide(L)'
;NNKFISNKAINGGALFFEEKQISDNHENKNIFFKDNVFENNTVEDFGGAIYADFKNNYIINTDNNRIQQNEAGIQGGGIYYVHSKNDLFKSHTDIIKNNKAFSVENNSVTLPSYISLNSTLINQPINIITGDFFPLSFILYDEFDKKVEDIIEYYSFLSIRVTIEKKYLVVGSNEDAKLMANFCSFINGKCELNNFRIFANPNTYILKFSLINSIEEIKMNINEIEVEVKNCKENQIKMYDRNKIIYCENPLCHSLCPEGERAVCIAKNDEHINDISSNICKCLDGYTGIIKDTGFYKITIFNIGYIIFMLSIIFISYENFLFSALNLVMKHIGMSIMICICYIYISQGYLLGVKIETVETRKNFISDSSFERFEEYEYQKNKRISGKLEDINEIQLSNSDINDSIINENSELNYIENNRKKNKNIFKYSKNINFSKNNFETINTVLQLREMNAYNVLMENYDNKIDKTYYTNDNPTYVKNRDNIWREKITLL
;
A
#
# COMPACT_ATOMS: atom_id res chain seq x y z
N ASN A 1 21.77 -30.18 -35.74
CA ASN A 1 21.97 -30.06 -34.28
C ASN A 1 22.99 -28.98 -34.00
N ASN A 2 22.52 -27.78 -33.65
CA ASN A 2 23.38 -26.64 -33.32
C ASN A 2 23.33 -26.39 -31.81
N LYS A 3 24.45 -25.92 -31.24
CA LYS A 3 24.55 -25.58 -29.82
C LYS A 3 25.02 -24.14 -29.66
N PHE A 4 24.22 -23.33 -28.99
CA PHE A 4 24.49 -21.93 -28.68
C PHE A 4 24.59 -21.79 -27.16
N ILE A 5 25.83 -21.71 -26.66
CA ILE A 5 26.12 -21.81 -25.23
C ILE A 5 26.88 -20.56 -24.78
N SER A 6 26.44 -19.92 -23.70
CA SER A 6 27.13 -18.81 -23.04
C SER A 6 27.40 -17.60 -23.95
N ASN A 7 26.54 -17.36 -24.94
CA ASN A 7 26.64 -16.17 -25.78
C ASN A 7 26.17 -14.92 -25.03
N LYS A 8 26.65 -13.76 -25.48
CA LYS A 8 26.25 -12.45 -24.96
C LYS A 8 25.89 -11.50 -26.09
N ALA A 9 24.78 -10.80 -25.95
CA ALA A 9 24.30 -9.83 -26.95
C ALA A 9 23.47 -8.72 -26.28
N ILE A 10 23.02 -7.75 -27.07
CA ILE A 10 22.04 -6.75 -26.63
C ILE A 10 20.63 -7.37 -26.66
N ASN A 11 20.28 -8.01 -27.78
CA ASN A 11 19.02 -8.74 -27.98
C ASN A 11 19.33 -10.09 -28.63
N GLY A 12 18.54 -11.12 -28.30
CA GLY A 12 18.65 -12.42 -28.94
C GLY A 12 20.00 -13.08 -28.71
N GLY A 13 20.22 -13.66 -27.52
CA GLY A 13 21.56 -14.07 -27.08
C GLY A 13 22.25 -15.03 -28.05
N ALA A 14 21.49 -15.87 -28.74
CA ALA A 14 21.97 -16.70 -29.83
C ALA A 14 21.45 -16.24 -31.20
N LEU A 15 20.17 -15.91 -31.30
CA LEU A 15 19.51 -15.60 -32.56
C LEU A 15 18.66 -14.33 -32.45
N PHE A 16 18.80 -13.47 -33.45
CA PHE A 16 18.02 -12.26 -33.60
C PHE A 16 17.37 -12.26 -34.99
N PHE A 17 16.04 -12.29 -35.00
CA PHE A 17 15.24 -12.19 -36.21
C PHE A 17 14.53 -10.85 -36.25
N GLU A 18 14.73 -10.10 -37.33
CA GLU A 18 14.06 -8.83 -37.57
C GLU A 18 13.65 -8.73 -39.03
N GLU A 19 12.35 -8.56 -39.26
CA GLU A 19 11.82 -8.29 -40.58
C GLU A 19 11.80 -6.77 -40.86
N LYS A 20 12.75 -6.32 -41.70
CA LYS A 20 12.90 -4.90 -42.07
C LYS A 20 11.93 -4.42 -43.15
N GLN A 21 11.42 -5.30 -43.99
CA GLN A 21 10.50 -4.93 -45.08
C GLN A 21 9.32 -5.89 -45.15
N ILE A 22 8.12 -5.31 -45.19
CA ILE A 22 6.89 -6.05 -45.50
C ILE A 22 6.94 -6.35 -47.00
N SER A 23 7.33 -7.57 -47.36
CA SER A 23 7.21 -7.99 -48.76
C SER A 23 5.75 -8.34 -49.04
N ASP A 24 5.09 -7.65 -49.97
CA ASP A 24 3.71 -7.88 -50.40
C ASP A 24 3.46 -9.29 -51.00
N ASN A 25 4.51 -10.11 -51.14
CA ASN A 25 4.35 -11.49 -51.54
C ASN A 25 3.70 -12.29 -50.41
N HIS A 26 2.42 -12.63 -50.60
CA HIS A 26 1.58 -13.51 -49.77
C HIS A 26 2.07 -14.97 -49.65
N GLU A 27 3.31 -15.27 -50.04
CA GLU A 27 3.85 -16.62 -49.87
C GLU A 27 4.20 -16.86 -48.40
N ASN A 28 3.57 -17.88 -47.81
CA ASN A 28 3.91 -18.33 -46.48
C ASN A 28 5.37 -18.80 -46.45
N LYS A 29 6.20 -18.11 -45.67
CA LYS A 29 7.60 -18.46 -45.47
C LYS A 29 7.69 -19.41 -44.28
N ASN A 30 8.31 -20.57 -44.50
CA ASN A 30 8.47 -21.58 -43.46
C ASN A 30 9.87 -21.50 -42.87
N ILE A 31 9.99 -21.45 -41.55
CA ILE A 31 11.25 -21.56 -40.82
C ILE A 31 11.21 -22.84 -40.00
N PHE A 32 12.28 -23.65 -40.04
CA PHE A 32 12.37 -24.90 -39.31
C PHE A 32 13.46 -24.82 -38.24
N PHE A 33 13.09 -24.94 -36.97
CA PHE A 33 14.02 -25.08 -35.85
C PHE A 33 13.96 -26.51 -35.33
N LYS A 34 14.98 -27.31 -35.66
CA LYS A 34 15.04 -28.70 -35.20
C LYS A 34 16.34 -29.04 -34.50
N ASP A 35 16.24 -29.77 -33.39
CA ASP A 35 17.36 -30.34 -32.66
C ASP A 35 18.42 -29.31 -32.22
N ASN A 36 18.00 -28.13 -31.74
CA ASN A 36 18.93 -27.08 -31.30
C ASN A 36 18.98 -26.98 -29.77
N VAL A 37 20.14 -26.55 -29.25
CA VAL A 37 20.34 -26.29 -27.82
C VAL A 37 20.77 -24.85 -27.62
N PHE A 38 20.05 -24.14 -26.75
CA PHE A 38 20.31 -22.77 -26.31
C PHE A 38 20.43 -22.75 -24.79
N GLU A 39 21.63 -22.48 -24.29
CA GLU A 39 21.92 -22.67 -22.86
C GLU A 39 22.85 -21.59 -22.30
N ASN A 40 22.49 -21.03 -21.15
CA ASN A 40 23.28 -20.02 -20.43
C ASN A 40 23.62 -18.76 -21.24
N ASN A 41 22.81 -18.41 -22.25
CA ASN A 41 23.00 -17.16 -22.99
C ASN A 41 22.49 -15.99 -22.15
N THR A 42 23.09 -14.81 -22.30
CA THR A 42 22.76 -13.61 -21.53
C THR A 42 22.61 -12.41 -22.45
N VAL A 43 21.53 -11.64 -22.28
CA VAL A 43 21.33 -10.39 -23.04
C VAL A 43 21.01 -9.21 -22.14
N GLU A 44 21.31 -8.00 -22.65
CA GLU A 44 21.00 -6.75 -21.95
C GLU A 44 19.51 -6.44 -21.95
N ASP A 45 18.84 -6.62 -23.08
CA ASP A 45 17.45 -6.19 -23.26
C ASP A 45 16.48 -7.39 -23.35
N PHE A 46 16.27 -7.94 -24.55
CA PHE A 46 15.20 -8.90 -24.81
C PHE A 46 15.68 -10.21 -25.43
N GLY A 47 15.01 -11.32 -25.08
CA GLY A 47 15.22 -12.61 -25.77
C GLY A 47 16.54 -13.28 -25.40
N GLY A 48 16.67 -13.81 -24.19
CA GLY A 48 17.93 -14.35 -23.68
C GLY A 48 18.54 -15.43 -24.56
N ALA A 49 17.73 -16.26 -25.24
CA ALA A 49 18.18 -17.10 -26.35
C ALA A 49 17.80 -16.54 -27.72
N ILE A 50 16.50 -16.23 -27.90
CA ILE A 50 15.94 -15.89 -29.21
C ILE A 50 15.14 -14.60 -29.09
N TYR A 51 15.46 -13.64 -29.97
CA TYR A 51 14.64 -12.46 -30.24
C TYR A 51 13.97 -12.62 -31.60
N ALA A 52 12.65 -12.45 -31.66
CA ALA A 52 11.85 -12.73 -32.83
C ALA A 52 10.88 -11.58 -33.15
N ASP A 53 11.21 -10.78 -34.15
CA ASP A 53 10.31 -9.79 -34.76
C ASP A 53 9.88 -10.24 -36.16
N PHE A 54 8.77 -10.98 -36.21
CA PHE A 54 8.16 -11.47 -37.45
C PHE A 54 6.86 -10.71 -37.73
N LYS A 55 6.87 -9.78 -38.68
CA LYS A 55 5.68 -8.96 -39.00
C LYS A 55 4.68 -9.72 -39.88
N ASN A 56 5.17 -10.66 -40.70
CA ASN A 56 4.39 -11.42 -41.68
C ASN A 56 4.05 -12.87 -41.26
N ASN A 57 3.30 -13.58 -42.11
CA ASN A 57 2.84 -14.98 -41.97
C ASN A 57 3.98 -16.03 -42.01
N TYR A 58 4.99 -15.90 -41.15
CA TYR A 58 5.98 -16.96 -40.97
C TYR A 58 5.33 -18.14 -40.27
N ILE A 59 5.42 -19.32 -40.88
CA ILE A 59 5.08 -20.57 -40.23
C ILE A 59 6.37 -21.12 -39.65
N ILE A 60 6.52 -21.01 -38.34
CA ILE A 60 7.68 -21.55 -37.64
C ILE A 60 7.33 -22.95 -37.16
N ASN A 61 8.11 -23.91 -37.61
CA ASN A 61 8.00 -25.30 -37.25
C ASN A 61 9.16 -25.66 -36.32
N THR A 62 8.83 -25.98 -35.07
CA THR A 62 9.81 -26.31 -34.04
C THR A 62 9.71 -27.79 -33.69
N ASP A 63 10.85 -28.43 -33.48
CA ASP A 63 10.91 -29.83 -33.06
C ASP A 63 12.17 -30.12 -32.24
N ASN A 64 12.01 -30.68 -31.04
CA ASN A 64 13.09 -31.18 -30.21
C ASN A 64 14.19 -30.14 -29.90
N ASN A 65 13.80 -28.89 -29.63
CA ASN A 65 14.73 -27.85 -29.20
C ASN A 65 14.79 -27.77 -27.66
N ARG A 66 15.95 -27.36 -27.14
CA ARG A 66 16.15 -27.13 -25.70
C ARG A 66 16.61 -25.70 -25.45
N ILE A 67 15.79 -24.91 -24.77
CA ILE A 67 16.04 -23.50 -24.42
C ILE A 67 15.97 -23.38 -22.90
N GLN A 68 17.13 -23.37 -22.23
CA GLN A 68 17.18 -23.40 -20.77
C GLN A 68 18.26 -22.49 -20.19
N GLN A 69 17.99 -21.98 -18.98
CA GLN A 69 18.97 -21.20 -18.20
C GLN A 69 19.48 -19.94 -18.91
N ASN A 70 18.71 -19.39 -19.86
CA ASN A 70 19.06 -18.14 -20.51
C ASN A 70 18.53 -16.95 -19.69
N GLU A 71 19.21 -15.80 -19.79
CA GLU A 71 18.91 -14.61 -19.01
C GLU A 71 18.74 -13.37 -19.90
N ALA A 72 17.73 -12.55 -19.62
CA ALA A 72 17.50 -11.25 -20.24
C ALA A 72 17.39 -10.15 -19.17
N GLY A 73 17.83 -8.94 -19.49
CA GLY A 73 17.73 -7.82 -18.55
C GLY A 73 16.31 -7.24 -18.44
N ILE A 74 15.54 -7.25 -19.52
CA ILE A 74 14.16 -6.73 -19.54
C ILE A 74 13.13 -7.87 -19.53
N GLN A 75 12.97 -8.59 -20.64
CA GLN A 75 11.91 -9.58 -20.81
C GLN A 75 12.30 -10.70 -21.79
N GLY A 76 11.60 -11.83 -21.72
CA GLY A 76 11.83 -12.98 -22.60
C GLY A 76 13.16 -13.66 -22.32
N GLY A 77 13.35 -14.12 -21.09
CA GLY A 77 14.59 -14.80 -20.67
C GLY A 77 14.97 -15.96 -21.60
N GLY A 78 13.98 -16.72 -22.10
CA GLY A 78 14.20 -17.69 -23.17
C GLY A 78 13.97 -17.06 -24.54
N ILE A 79 12.70 -16.78 -24.84
CA ILE A 79 12.27 -16.26 -26.14
C ILE A 79 11.47 -14.97 -25.94
N TYR A 80 11.76 -13.97 -26.77
CA TYR A 80 10.99 -12.74 -26.86
C TYR A 80 10.39 -12.59 -28.26
N TYR A 81 9.08 -12.36 -28.33
CA TYR A 81 8.38 -12.10 -29.58
C TYR A 81 7.87 -10.67 -29.63
N VAL A 82 8.17 -9.97 -30.72
CA VAL A 82 7.66 -8.61 -30.94
C VAL A 82 6.24 -8.70 -31.49
N HIS A 83 6.09 -9.37 -32.64
CA HIS A 83 4.80 -9.60 -33.27
C HIS A 83 4.63 -11.10 -33.48
N SER A 84 3.68 -11.75 -32.80
CA SER A 84 3.36 -13.15 -33.10
C SER A 84 1.94 -13.56 -32.67
N LYS A 85 1.06 -13.67 -33.65
CA LYS A 85 -0.30 -14.22 -33.44
C LYS A 85 -0.32 -15.67 -32.95
N ASN A 86 0.79 -16.40 -33.10
CA ASN A 86 0.90 -17.79 -32.68
C ASN A 86 2.13 -17.95 -31.79
N ASP A 87 2.00 -18.66 -30.69
CA ASP A 87 3.16 -19.07 -29.89
C ASP A 87 3.98 -20.06 -30.73
N LEU A 88 5.10 -19.56 -31.26
CA LEU A 88 5.88 -20.21 -32.31
C LEU A 88 6.55 -21.49 -31.83
N PHE A 89 6.66 -21.68 -30.51
CA PHE A 89 7.31 -22.82 -29.87
C PHE A 89 6.33 -23.62 -28.99
N LYS A 90 5.13 -23.91 -29.53
CA LYS A 90 4.11 -24.76 -28.87
C LYS A 90 4.30 -26.26 -29.11
N SER A 91 5.37 -26.70 -29.79
CA SER A 91 5.58 -28.14 -29.98
C SER A 91 5.77 -28.84 -28.63
N HIS A 92 5.08 -29.96 -28.43
CA HIS A 92 5.17 -30.76 -27.21
C HIS A 92 6.58 -31.34 -27.00
N THR A 93 7.44 -31.31 -28.02
CA THR A 93 8.81 -31.84 -27.97
C THR A 93 9.83 -30.81 -27.53
N ASP A 94 9.51 -29.52 -27.54
CA ASP A 94 10.45 -28.48 -27.12
C ASP A 94 10.50 -28.33 -25.59
N ILE A 95 11.69 -28.10 -25.06
CA ILE A 95 11.92 -27.88 -23.62
C ILE A 95 12.34 -26.43 -23.42
N ILE A 96 11.41 -25.60 -22.93
CA ILE A 96 11.67 -24.19 -22.58
C ILE A 96 11.43 -24.00 -21.09
N LYS A 97 12.50 -23.94 -20.29
CA LYS A 97 12.39 -23.89 -18.83
C LYS A 97 13.56 -23.20 -18.16
N ASN A 98 13.35 -22.71 -16.93
CA ASN A 98 14.38 -22.10 -16.09
C ASN A 98 15.09 -20.92 -16.74
N ASN A 99 14.46 -20.24 -17.69
CA ASN A 99 15.00 -19.00 -18.24
C ASN A 99 14.49 -17.83 -17.38
N LYS A 100 15.29 -16.76 -17.28
CA LYS A 100 14.97 -15.64 -16.38
C LYS A 100 15.01 -14.31 -17.09
N ALA A 101 14.10 -13.43 -16.71
CA ALA A 101 14.24 -12.01 -16.95
C ALA A 101 14.27 -11.32 -15.58
N PHE A 102 15.29 -10.51 -15.31
CA PHE A 102 15.47 -9.84 -14.02
C PHE A 102 15.33 -10.79 -12.80
N SER A 103 15.96 -11.97 -12.87
CA SER A 103 15.89 -13.04 -11.85
C SER A 103 14.55 -13.76 -11.66
N VAL A 104 13.48 -13.36 -12.36
CA VAL A 104 12.17 -14.03 -12.34
C VAL A 104 12.04 -14.96 -13.54
N GLU A 105 11.39 -16.11 -13.35
CA GLU A 105 11.18 -17.07 -14.45
C GLU A 105 10.38 -16.44 -15.59
N ASN A 106 10.98 -16.42 -16.79
CA ASN A 106 10.41 -15.79 -17.97
C ASN A 106 10.83 -16.59 -19.22
N ASN A 107 10.17 -17.71 -19.43
CA ASN A 107 10.52 -18.66 -20.50
C ASN A 107 10.19 -18.12 -21.90
N SER A 108 9.00 -17.54 -22.04
CA SER A 108 8.57 -16.89 -23.28
C SER A 108 7.54 -15.80 -22.96
N VAL A 109 7.66 -14.68 -23.67
CA VAL A 109 6.77 -13.53 -23.56
C VAL A 109 6.69 -12.80 -24.90
N THR A 110 5.56 -12.15 -25.15
CA THR A 110 5.42 -11.22 -26.28
C THR A 110 5.39 -9.77 -25.81
N LEU A 111 5.35 -8.84 -26.75
CA LEU A 111 4.95 -7.47 -26.43
C LEU A 111 3.54 -7.44 -25.78
N PRO A 112 3.28 -6.43 -24.93
CA PRO A 112 1.93 -6.13 -24.49
C PRO A 112 0.97 -5.99 -25.67
N SER A 113 -0.12 -6.74 -25.64
CA SER A 113 -1.09 -6.80 -26.73
C SER A 113 -2.37 -6.05 -26.40
N TYR A 114 -2.86 -6.22 -25.17
CA TYR A 114 -4.12 -5.60 -24.77
C TYR A 114 -4.18 -5.29 -23.28
N ILE A 115 -5.11 -4.40 -22.95
CA ILE A 115 -5.44 -4.02 -21.59
C ILE A 115 -6.85 -4.53 -21.29
N SER A 116 -7.02 -5.17 -20.13
CA SER A 116 -8.33 -5.56 -19.62
C SER A 116 -8.61 -4.90 -18.28
N LEU A 117 -9.89 -4.63 -18.03
CA LEU A 117 -10.38 -4.27 -16.71
C LEU A 117 -10.37 -5.50 -15.80
N ASN A 118 -9.85 -5.35 -14.58
CA ASN A 118 -9.76 -6.42 -13.58
C ASN A 118 -10.86 -6.33 -12.50
N SER A 119 -11.64 -5.24 -12.47
CA SER A 119 -12.77 -5.12 -11.55
C SER A 119 -13.98 -5.90 -12.07
N THR A 120 -14.58 -6.70 -11.21
CA THR A 120 -15.85 -7.39 -11.50
C THR A 120 -17.00 -6.40 -11.43
N LEU A 121 -17.26 -5.70 -12.54
CA LEU A 121 -18.43 -4.83 -12.68
C LEU A 121 -19.60 -5.65 -13.21
N ILE A 122 -20.29 -6.34 -12.29
CA ILE A 122 -21.28 -7.37 -12.64
C ILE A 122 -22.61 -6.76 -13.14
N ASN A 123 -22.92 -5.52 -12.76
CA ASN A 123 -24.22 -4.90 -13.04
C ASN A 123 -24.04 -3.53 -13.72
N GLN A 124 -24.50 -3.40 -14.96
CA GLN A 124 -24.63 -2.11 -15.66
C GLN A 124 -26.12 -1.73 -15.79
N PRO A 125 -26.49 -0.44 -15.63
CA PRO A 125 -25.62 0.67 -15.23
C PRO A 125 -25.17 0.56 -13.76
N ILE A 126 -23.96 1.04 -13.48
CA ILE A 126 -23.43 1.05 -12.12
C ILE A 126 -23.93 2.31 -11.40
N ASN A 127 -24.64 2.11 -10.30
CA ASN A 127 -25.18 3.20 -9.49
C ASN A 127 -24.09 3.79 -8.61
N ILE A 128 -23.81 5.08 -8.77
CA ILE A 128 -22.89 5.83 -7.91
C ILE A 128 -23.54 7.10 -7.38
N ILE A 129 -22.99 7.67 -6.31
CA ILE A 129 -23.33 9.02 -5.86
C ILE A 129 -22.22 9.96 -6.29
N THR A 130 -22.59 11.18 -6.69
CA THR A 130 -21.61 12.17 -7.13
C THR A 130 -20.55 12.46 -6.06
N GLY A 131 -19.28 12.38 -6.47
CA GLY A 131 -18.11 12.58 -5.61
C GLY A 131 -17.64 11.34 -4.84
N ASP A 132 -18.38 10.22 -4.86
CA ASP A 132 -17.93 8.97 -4.26
C ASP A 132 -16.74 8.37 -5.02
N PHE A 133 -15.96 7.56 -4.31
CA PHE A 133 -14.86 6.80 -4.90
C PHE A 133 -15.39 5.72 -5.84
N PHE A 134 -14.81 5.66 -7.03
CA PHE A 134 -15.13 4.69 -8.06
C PHE A 134 -13.84 4.00 -8.54
N PRO A 135 -13.25 3.12 -7.72
CA PRO A 135 -11.95 2.53 -8.03
C PRO A 135 -12.02 1.62 -9.26
N LEU A 136 -11.08 1.80 -10.18
CA LEU A 136 -10.89 0.95 -11.37
C LEU A 136 -9.46 0.38 -11.36
N SER A 137 -9.30 -0.84 -11.84
CA SER A 137 -8.01 -1.53 -11.93
C SER A 137 -7.88 -2.17 -13.30
N PHE A 138 -6.79 -1.89 -13.99
CA PHE A 138 -6.48 -2.41 -15.31
C PHE A 138 -5.23 -3.26 -15.26
N ILE A 139 -5.20 -4.33 -16.06
CA ILE A 139 -4.06 -5.23 -16.19
C ILE A 139 -3.63 -5.27 -17.65
N LEU A 140 -2.33 -5.24 -17.86
CA LEU A 140 -1.68 -5.37 -19.15
C LEU A 140 -1.43 -6.86 -19.45
N TYR A 141 -1.84 -7.31 -20.63
CA TYR A 141 -1.69 -8.68 -21.11
C TYR A 141 -0.89 -8.71 -22.40
N ASP A 142 -0.13 -9.79 -22.57
CA ASP A 142 0.60 -10.10 -23.80
C ASP A 142 -0.31 -10.84 -24.82
N GLU A 143 0.22 -11.20 -25.99
CA GLU A 143 -0.54 -11.91 -27.04
C GLU A 143 -0.88 -13.37 -26.66
N PHE A 144 -0.31 -13.89 -25.58
CA PHE A 144 -0.57 -15.23 -25.05
C PHE A 144 -1.49 -15.22 -23.83
N ASP A 145 -2.19 -14.11 -23.60
CA ASP A 145 -3.07 -13.89 -22.45
C ASP A 145 -2.36 -14.01 -21.08
N LYS A 146 -1.03 -13.86 -21.06
CA LYS A 146 -0.26 -13.80 -19.82
C LYS A 146 -0.21 -12.36 -19.33
N LYS A 147 -0.24 -12.19 -18.01
CA LYS A 147 -0.07 -10.89 -17.38
C LYS A 147 1.38 -10.43 -17.59
N VAL A 148 1.55 -9.18 -18.02
CA VAL A 148 2.88 -8.60 -18.19
C VAL A 148 3.42 -8.23 -16.81
N GLU A 149 4.48 -8.89 -16.37
CA GLU A 149 5.18 -8.56 -15.12
C GLU A 149 6.34 -7.59 -15.43
N ASP A 150 6.04 -6.29 -15.36
CA ASP A 150 6.98 -5.23 -15.72
C ASP A 150 7.84 -4.76 -14.51
N ILE A 151 8.67 -5.66 -14.01
CA ILE A 151 9.44 -5.46 -12.75
C ILE A 151 10.43 -4.29 -12.85
N ILE A 152 10.94 -4.02 -14.05
CA ILE A 152 11.90 -2.94 -14.30
C ILE A 152 11.23 -1.64 -14.76
N GLU A 153 9.89 -1.59 -14.73
CA GLU A 153 9.08 -0.42 -15.08
C GLU A 153 9.29 0.07 -16.54
N TYR A 154 9.61 -0.85 -17.46
CA TYR A 154 9.84 -0.53 -18.87
C TYR A 154 8.57 0.06 -19.53
N TYR A 155 7.40 -0.45 -19.18
CA TYR A 155 6.10 -0.01 -19.70
C TYR A 155 5.42 1.03 -18.80
N SER A 156 6.15 1.65 -17.87
CA SER A 156 5.57 2.62 -16.93
C SER A 156 5.11 3.93 -17.57
N PHE A 157 5.58 4.23 -18.77
CA PHE A 157 5.14 5.38 -19.55
C PHE A 157 3.71 5.21 -20.11
N LEU A 158 3.24 3.96 -20.25
CA LEU A 158 1.88 3.67 -20.70
C LEU A 158 0.90 4.16 -19.65
N SER A 159 -0.12 4.90 -20.09
CA SER A 159 -1.08 5.49 -19.17
C SER A 159 -2.50 5.47 -19.72
N ILE A 160 -3.47 5.24 -18.86
CA ILE A 160 -4.89 5.26 -19.21
C ILE A 160 -5.50 6.57 -18.76
N ARG A 161 -6.28 7.21 -19.64
CA ARG A 161 -7.16 8.31 -19.30
C ARG A 161 -8.61 7.88 -19.44
N VAL A 162 -9.39 8.20 -18.42
CA VAL A 162 -10.84 8.04 -18.42
C VAL A 162 -11.48 9.36 -18.83
N THR A 163 -12.39 9.30 -19.79
CA THR A 163 -13.30 10.39 -20.14
C THR A 163 -14.74 9.97 -19.89
N ILE A 164 -15.64 10.94 -19.78
CA ILE A 164 -17.04 10.71 -19.49
C ILE A 164 -17.91 11.50 -20.47
N GLU A 165 -18.97 10.87 -20.96
CA GLU A 165 -19.95 11.49 -21.84
C GLU A 165 -21.37 11.16 -21.35
N LYS A 166 -22.31 12.08 -21.53
CA LYS A 166 -23.72 11.77 -21.26
C LYS A 166 -24.24 10.77 -22.28
N LYS A 167 -24.95 9.73 -21.83
CA LYS A 167 -25.56 8.75 -22.72
C LYS A 167 -26.64 9.37 -23.63
N TYR A 168 -27.43 10.29 -23.08
CA TYR A 168 -28.48 11.01 -23.80
C TYR A 168 -28.12 12.50 -23.90
N LEU A 169 -27.70 12.93 -25.09
CA LEU A 169 -27.38 14.33 -25.36
C LEU A 169 -28.68 15.16 -25.33
N VAL A 170 -28.80 16.03 -24.33
CA VAL A 170 -29.78 17.12 -24.35
C VAL A 170 -29.10 18.31 -25.03
N VAL A 171 -29.56 18.66 -26.23
CA VAL A 171 -29.01 19.77 -27.01
C VAL A 171 -29.05 21.06 -26.17
N GLY A 172 -27.88 21.61 -25.84
CA GLY A 172 -27.74 22.92 -25.19
C GLY A 172 -27.33 22.96 -23.71
N SER A 173 -26.96 21.83 -23.07
CA SER A 173 -26.39 21.88 -21.70
C SER A 173 -24.86 21.94 -21.71
N ASN A 174 -24.31 22.92 -20.98
CA ASN A 174 -22.87 23.05 -20.71
C ASN A 174 -22.39 21.93 -19.78
N GLU A 175 -21.08 21.64 -19.81
CA GLU A 175 -20.34 20.65 -18.99
C GLU A 175 -21.05 20.18 -17.71
N ASP A 176 -21.60 18.97 -17.75
CA ASP A 176 -22.38 18.39 -16.66
C ASP A 176 -21.60 17.43 -15.75
N ALA A 177 -20.32 17.24 -16.03
CA ALA A 177 -19.49 16.28 -15.33
C ALA A 177 -18.03 16.74 -15.25
N LYS A 178 -17.41 16.44 -14.12
CA LYS A 178 -16.00 16.65 -13.82
C LYS A 178 -15.45 15.37 -13.23
N LEU A 179 -14.31 14.95 -13.75
CA LEU A 179 -13.60 13.79 -13.26
C LEU A 179 -12.41 14.22 -12.39
N MET A 180 -12.12 13.46 -11.34
CA MET A 180 -10.94 13.66 -10.50
C MET A 180 -10.15 12.35 -10.42
N ALA A 181 -8.82 12.45 -10.53
CA ALA A 181 -7.91 11.30 -10.59
C ALA A 181 -8.32 10.28 -11.66
N ASN A 182 -8.61 10.76 -12.86
CA ASN A 182 -9.06 9.98 -14.02
C ASN A 182 -7.91 9.52 -14.93
N PHE A 183 -6.72 9.41 -14.35
CA PHE A 183 -5.49 9.05 -15.05
C PHE A 183 -4.65 8.14 -14.16
N CYS A 184 -4.14 7.05 -14.72
CA CYS A 184 -3.15 6.19 -14.07
C CYS A 184 -2.08 5.79 -15.09
N SER A 185 -0.91 5.43 -14.58
CA SER A 185 0.18 4.84 -15.34
C SER A 185 0.38 3.40 -14.91
N PHE A 186 0.90 2.55 -15.80
CA PHE A 186 1.17 1.16 -15.47
C PHE A 186 2.40 1.04 -14.55
N ILE A 187 2.30 0.25 -13.50
CA ILE A 187 3.42 -0.11 -12.63
C ILE A 187 3.33 -1.62 -12.43
N ASN A 188 4.38 -2.35 -12.80
CA ASN A 188 4.38 -3.82 -12.80
C ASN A 188 3.20 -4.41 -13.58
N GLY A 189 2.87 -3.83 -14.73
CA GLY A 189 1.75 -4.26 -15.59
C GLY A 189 0.35 -4.00 -15.04
N LYS A 190 0.20 -3.16 -13.99
CA LYS A 190 -1.10 -2.75 -13.43
C LYS A 190 -1.27 -1.24 -13.40
N CYS A 191 -2.48 -0.78 -13.71
CA CYS A 191 -2.86 0.64 -13.65
C CYS A 191 -4.06 0.75 -12.69
N GLU A 192 -3.91 1.49 -11.59
CA GLU A 192 -4.95 1.59 -10.55
C GLU A 192 -5.43 3.01 -10.35
N LEU A 193 -6.75 3.19 -10.38
CA LEU A 193 -7.46 4.44 -10.19
C LEU A 193 -8.14 4.47 -8.82
N ASN A 194 -7.39 4.19 -7.75
CA ASN A 194 -7.94 4.03 -6.39
C ASN A 194 -8.66 5.29 -5.86
N ASN A 195 -8.29 6.46 -6.36
CA ASN A 195 -8.86 7.75 -5.97
C ASN A 195 -9.80 8.35 -7.04
N PHE A 196 -10.18 7.59 -8.06
CA PHE A 196 -11.05 8.09 -9.13
C PHE A 196 -12.43 8.44 -8.58
N ARG A 197 -12.89 9.65 -8.92
CA ARG A 197 -14.20 10.18 -8.52
C ARG A 197 -14.87 10.85 -9.69
N ILE A 198 -16.19 10.71 -9.73
CA ILE A 198 -17.06 11.31 -10.74
C ILE A 198 -17.94 12.34 -10.06
N PHE A 199 -17.77 13.61 -10.40
CA PHE A 199 -18.64 14.70 -9.97
C PHE A 199 -19.56 15.06 -11.12
N ALA A 200 -20.85 14.76 -11.01
CA ALA A 200 -21.78 14.98 -12.11
C ALA A 200 -23.20 15.20 -11.59
N ASN A 201 -24.01 15.89 -12.38
CA ASN A 201 -25.43 16.01 -12.11
C ASN A 201 -26.15 14.66 -12.30
N PRO A 202 -27.28 14.40 -11.63
CA PRO A 202 -27.97 13.12 -11.75
C PRO A 202 -28.37 12.79 -13.19
N ASN A 203 -27.78 11.75 -13.77
CA ASN A 203 -28.02 11.27 -15.13
C ASN A 203 -27.27 9.93 -15.37
N THR A 204 -27.44 9.37 -16.56
CA THR A 204 -26.67 8.24 -17.05
C THR A 204 -25.53 8.71 -17.95
N TYR A 205 -24.34 8.22 -17.64
CA TYR A 205 -23.10 8.55 -18.31
C TYR A 205 -22.39 7.29 -18.83
N ILE A 206 -21.56 7.48 -19.85
CA ILE A 206 -20.70 6.46 -20.43
C ILE A 206 -19.26 6.85 -20.16
N LEU A 207 -18.51 5.97 -19.49
CA LEU A 207 -17.07 6.09 -19.34
C LEU A 207 -16.38 5.49 -20.55
N LYS A 208 -15.46 6.27 -21.12
CA LYS A 208 -14.59 5.85 -22.21
C LYS A 208 -13.14 5.85 -21.74
N PHE A 209 -12.36 4.92 -22.28
CA PHE A 209 -10.97 4.72 -21.92
C PHE A 209 -10.10 4.97 -23.13
N SER A 210 -9.06 5.79 -22.96
CA SER A 210 -8.05 5.98 -23.98
C SER A 210 -6.67 5.72 -23.41
N LEU A 211 -5.83 5.09 -24.25
CA LEU A 211 -4.42 4.91 -23.96
C LEU A 211 -3.66 6.16 -24.39
N ILE A 212 -2.79 6.64 -23.51
CA ILE A 212 -1.90 7.78 -23.73
C ILE A 212 -0.47 7.23 -23.80
N ASN A 213 0.33 7.80 -24.70
CA ASN A 213 1.75 7.46 -24.90
C ASN A 213 2.00 6.03 -25.39
N SER A 214 1.10 5.44 -26.18
CA SER A 214 1.38 4.16 -26.82
C SER A 214 2.24 4.34 -28.06
N ILE A 215 3.38 3.64 -28.10
CA ILE A 215 4.23 3.55 -29.30
C ILE A 215 3.65 2.52 -30.28
N GLU A 216 2.94 1.52 -29.74
CA GLU A 216 2.42 0.37 -30.47
C GLU A 216 0.89 0.29 -30.37
N GLU A 217 0.27 -0.54 -31.20
CA GLU A 217 -1.18 -0.76 -31.20
C GLU A 217 -1.62 -1.71 -30.07
N ILE A 218 -1.58 -1.24 -28.83
CA ILE A 218 -2.15 -1.96 -27.68
C ILE A 218 -3.67 -1.79 -27.69
N LYS A 219 -4.40 -2.90 -27.71
CA LYS A 219 -5.87 -2.90 -27.77
C LYS A 219 -6.48 -2.65 -26.39
N MET A 220 -7.44 -1.74 -26.32
CA MET A 220 -8.28 -1.57 -25.14
C MET A 220 -9.43 -2.58 -25.19
N ASN A 221 -9.26 -3.76 -24.58
CA ASN A 221 -10.29 -4.79 -24.51
C ASN A 221 -11.24 -4.54 -23.33
N ILE A 222 -11.86 -3.36 -23.34
CA ILE A 222 -12.72 -2.87 -22.27
C ILE A 222 -13.97 -2.32 -22.93
N ASN A 223 -15.11 -2.91 -22.59
CA ASN A 223 -16.40 -2.36 -22.99
C ASN A 223 -16.62 -1.01 -22.31
N GLU A 224 -17.37 -0.14 -22.97
CA GLU A 224 -17.84 1.10 -22.35
C GLU A 224 -18.57 0.79 -21.03
N ILE A 225 -18.35 1.63 -20.02
CA ILE A 225 -18.97 1.44 -18.70
C ILE A 225 -20.07 2.46 -18.53
N GLU A 226 -21.31 1.97 -18.43
CA GLU A 226 -22.46 2.80 -18.12
C GLU A 226 -22.57 3.03 -16.61
N VAL A 227 -22.67 4.29 -16.22
CA VAL A 227 -22.73 4.73 -14.83
C VAL A 227 -23.96 5.62 -14.64
N GLU A 228 -24.81 5.27 -13.68
CA GLU A 228 -25.94 6.07 -13.27
C GLU A 228 -25.54 6.88 -12.03
N VAL A 229 -25.39 8.19 -12.21
CA VAL A 229 -25.08 9.13 -11.13
C VAL A 229 -26.38 9.50 -10.45
N LYS A 230 -26.50 9.16 -9.17
CA LYS A 230 -27.64 9.50 -8.32
C LYS A 230 -27.42 10.83 -7.62
N ASN A 231 -28.51 11.40 -7.13
CA ASN A 231 -28.48 12.56 -6.24
C ASN A 231 -27.84 12.19 -4.89
N CYS A 232 -27.56 13.20 -4.06
CA CYS A 232 -27.04 12.99 -2.71
C CYS A 232 -27.98 12.14 -1.85
N LYS A 233 -27.41 11.41 -0.89
CA LYS A 233 -28.22 10.70 0.12
C LYS A 233 -29.00 11.72 0.95
N GLU A 234 -30.12 11.30 1.53
CA GLU A 234 -30.97 12.16 2.38
C GLU A 234 -30.22 12.81 3.56
N ASN A 235 -29.12 12.22 4.01
CA ASN A 235 -28.30 12.73 5.11
C ASN A 235 -27.07 13.54 4.67
N GLN A 236 -26.89 13.76 3.38
CA GLN A 236 -25.76 14.52 2.82
C GLN A 236 -26.23 15.89 2.34
N ILE A 237 -25.34 16.87 2.40
CA ILE A 237 -25.62 18.23 1.94
C ILE A 237 -25.30 18.32 0.47
N LYS A 238 -26.26 18.82 -0.31
CA LYS A 238 -26.11 19.05 -1.73
C LYS A 238 -25.40 20.38 -1.96
N MET A 239 -24.20 20.31 -2.54
CA MET A 239 -23.37 21.47 -2.85
C MET A 239 -23.23 21.61 -4.36
N TYR A 240 -22.89 22.83 -4.81
CA TYR A 240 -22.66 23.12 -6.22
C TYR A 240 -21.34 23.83 -6.38
N ASP A 241 -20.54 23.40 -7.34
CA ASP A 241 -19.32 24.11 -7.69
C ASP A 241 -19.62 25.32 -8.58
N ARG A 242 -18.56 26.03 -9.01
CA ARG A 242 -18.69 27.21 -9.89
C ARG A 242 -19.33 26.89 -11.25
N ASN A 243 -19.26 25.63 -11.69
CA ASN A 243 -19.83 25.14 -12.94
C ASN A 243 -21.26 24.58 -12.74
N LYS A 244 -21.84 24.73 -11.55
CA LYS A 244 -23.15 24.17 -11.17
C LYS A 244 -23.19 22.63 -11.22
N ILE A 245 -22.04 21.97 -11.03
CA ILE A 245 -21.96 20.53 -10.88
C ILE A 245 -22.28 20.18 -9.43
N ILE A 246 -23.24 19.30 -9.23
CA ILE A 246 -23.63 18.82 -7.91
C ILE A 246 -22.53 17.93 -7.33
N TYR A 247 -22.19 18.16 -6.07
CA TYR A 247 -21.36 17.26 -5.27
C TYR A 247 -21.93 17.15 -3.85
N CYS A 248 -21.70 16.00 -3.21
CA CYS A 248 -22.26 15.72 -1.90
C CYS A 248 -21.19 15.85 -0.83
N GLU A 249 -21.50 16.57 0.24
CA GLU A 249 -20.67 16.62 1.44
C GLU A 249 -21.39 15.96 2.60
N ASN A 250 -20.64 15.28 3.47
CA ASN A 250 -21.17 14.87 4.76
C ASN A 250 -21.31 16.13 5.64
N PRO A 251 -22.40 16.25 6.42
CA PRO A 251 -22.60 17.39 7.29
C PRO A 251 -21.47 17.45 8.33
N LEU A 252 -20.91 18.64 8.52
CA LEU A 252 -19.91 18.89 9.56
C LEU A 252 -20.64 19.16 10.87
N CYS A 253 -20.40 18.37 11.91
CA CYS A 253 -20.89 18.66 13.26
C CYS A 253 -19.79 19.20 14.17
N HIS A 254 -20.22 19.80 15.28
CA HIS A 254 -19.30 20.22 16.33
C HIS A 254 -18.55 18.99 16.86
N SER A 255 -17.27 19.16 17.21
CA SER A 255 -16.41 18.12 17.80
C SER A 255 -16.94 17.45 19.08
N LEU A 256 -18.03 17.97 19.66
CA LEU A 256 -18.70 17.39 20.83
C LEU A 256 -19.77 16.35 20.42
N CYS A 257 -20.07 16.22 19.13
CA CYS A 257 -20.98 15.22 18.60
C CYS A 257 -20.27 13.86 18.50
N PRO A 258 -20.71 12.82 19.24
CA PRO A 258 -20.09 11.51 19.21
C PRO A 258 -20.56 10.70 17.99
N GLU A 259 -20.15 11.14 16.80
CA GLU A 259 -20.53 10.52 15.53
C GLU A 259 -20.09 9.05 15.45
N GLY A 260 -21.00 8.18 15.03
CA GLY A 260 -20.75 6.74 14.84
C GLY A 260 -20.91 5.89 16.10
N GLU A 261 -20.84 6.48 17.29
CA GLU A 261 -21.07 5.75 18.54
C GLU A 261 -22.49 5.93 19.08
N ARG A 262 -22.92 7.20 19.26
CA ARG A 262 -24.18 7.54 19.95
C ARG A 262 -24.99 8.59 19.24
N ALA A 263 -24.44 9.20 18.19
CA ALA A 263 -25.10 10.22 17.41
C ALA A 263 -24.74 10.11 15.93
N VAL A 264 -25.59 10.73 15.11
CA VAL A 264 -25.36 10.97 13.69
C VAL A 264 -25.47 12.46 13.43
N CYS A 265 -24.57 12.97 12.59
CA CYS A 265 -24.69 14.35 12.11
C CYS A 265 -25.71 14.40 10.97
N ILE A 266 -26.68 15.30 11.08
CA ILE A 266 -27.73 15.48 10.09
C ILE A 266 -27.70 16.93 9.62
N ALA A 267 -27.76 17.11 8.30
CA ALA A 267 -27.91 18.41 7.68
C ALA A 267 -29.21 19.08 8.15
N LYS A 268 -29.16 20.37 8.52
CA LYS A 268 -30.38 21.12 8.84
C LYS A 268 -31.12 21.59 7.60
N ASN A 269 -30.36 21.97 6.57
CA ASN A 269 -30.85 22.38 5.26
C ASN A 269 -30.23 21.47 4.21
N ASP A 270 -30.99 21.16 3.17
CA ASP A 270 -30.56 20.22 2.14
C ASP A 270 -29.55 20.82 1.14
N GLU A 271 -29.40 22.16 1.10
CA GLU A 271 -28.65 22.83 0.04
C GLU A 271 -27.71 23.97 0.50
N HIS A 272 -26.56 24.06 -0.19
CA HIS A 272 -25.65 25.21 -0.33
C HIS A 272 -24.75 25.63 0.84
N ILE A 273 -24.99 25.21 2.09
CA ILE A 273 -24.16 25.62 3.23
C ILE A 273 -23.92 24.43 4.17
N ASN A 274 -22.66 24.01 4.29
CA ASN A 274 -22.22 23.00 5.27
C ASN A 274 -21.57 23.69 6.48
N ASP A 275 -22.38 24.34 7.31
CA ASP A 275 -21.91 25.04 8.50
C ASP A 275 -22.09 24.20 9.77
N ILE A 276 -20.99 24.01 10.50
CA ILE A 276 -20.89 23.34 11.80
C ILE A 276 -21.94 23.85 12.79
N SER A 277 -22.23 25.15 12.78
CA SER A 277 -23.18 25.75 13.71
C SER A 277 -24.64 25.44 13.37
N SER A 278 -24.90 25.07 12.12
CA SER A 278 -26.24 24.87 11.59
C SER A 278 -26.67 23.41 11.61
N ASN A 279 -25.73 22.47 11.45
CA ASN A 279 -26.00 21.03 11.40
C ASN A 279 -26.40 20.47 12.77
N ILE A 280 -27.27 19.47 12.76
CA ILE A 280 -27.91 18.91 13.95
C ILE A 280 -27.23 17.60 14.31
N CYS A 281 -26.64 17.54 15.51
CA CYS A 281 -26.21 16.28 16.10
C CYS A 281 -27.43 15.55 16.68
N LYS A 282 -27.94 14.53 15.98
CA LYS A 282 -29.08 13.73 16.42
C LYS A 282 -28.58 12.47 17.11
N CYS A 283 -29.02 12.22 18.34
CA CYS A 283 -28.73 10.97 19.03
C CYS A 283 -29.34 9.77 18.28
N LEU A 284 -28.62 8.64 18.27
CA LEU A 284 -29.16 7.36 17.81
C LEU A 284 -30.30 6.92 18.74
N ASP A 285 -31.23 6.12 18.21
CA ASP A 285 -32.37 5.62 18.99
C ASP A 285 -31.89 4.89 20.25
N GLY A 286 -32.47 5.22 21.41
CA GLY A 286 -32.06 4.71 22.72
C GLY A 286 -31.10 5.62 23.50
N TYR A 287 -30.55 6.66 22.87
CA TYR A 287 -29.75 7.69 23.56
C TYR A 287 -30.56 8.98 23.74
N THR A 288 -30.76 9.41 24.98
CA THR A 288 -31.43 10.68 25.30
C THR A 288 -30.43 11.66 25.92
N GLY A 289 -29.98 12.63 25.12
CA GLY A 289 -29.13 13.73 25.57
C GLY A 289 -27.64 13.40 25.57
N ILE A 290 -26.84 14.33 25.05
CA ILE A 290 -25.38 14.29 25.17
C ILE A 290 -25.05 14.71 26.61
N ILE A 291 -24.94 13.74 27.52
CA ILE A 291 -24.45 14.02 28.88
C ILE A 291 -23.02 14.51 28.74
N LYS A 292 -22.79 15.80 29.03
CA LYS A 292 -21.44 16.36 29.07
C LYS A 292 -20.61 15.55 30.04
N ASP A 293 -19.49 15.00 29.57
CA ASP A 293 -18.61 14.20 30.41
C ASP A 293 -18.05 15.08 31.54
N THR A 294 -18.52 14.80 32.76
CA THR A 294 -18.07 15.45 33.99
C THR A 294 -17.07 14.57 34.75
N GLY A 295 -16.69 13.42 34.19
CA GLY A 295 -15.78 12.45 34.80
C GLY A 295 -14.43 13.04 35.16
N PHE A 296 -13.84 13.86 34.27
CA PHE A 296 -12.55 14.52 34.52
C PHE A 296 -12.55 15.36 35.81
N TYR A 297 -13.56 16.21 36.01
CA TYR A 297 -13.68 17.03 37.23
C TYR A 297 -13.87 16.16 38.47
N LYS A 298 -14.67 15.09 38.38
CA LYS A 298 -14.90 14.17 39.52
C LYS A 298 -13.63 13.46 39.95
N ILE A 299 -12.85 12.94 38.98
CA ILE A 299 -11.55 12.28 39.25
C ILE A 299 -10.57 13.30 39.85
N THR A 300 -10.54 14.52 39.33
CA THR A 300 -9.67 15.58 39.85
C THR A 300 -10.01 15.94 41.30
N ILE A 301 -11.28 16.11 41.64
CA ILE A 301 -11.73 16.39 43.02
C ILE A 301 -11.41 15.21 43.96
N PHE A 302 -11.57 13.97 43.50
CA PHE A 302 -11.19 12.79 44.26
C PHE A 302 -9.69 12.77 44.59
N ASN A 303 -8.85 13.05 43.60
CA ASN A 303 -7.39 13.12 43.78
C ASN A 303 -6.97 14.25 44.73
N ILE A 304 -7.66 15.42 44.69
CA ILE A 304 -7.44 16.49 45.67
C ILE A 304 -7.76 16.00 47.09
N GLY A 305 -8.88 15.31 47.27
CA GLY A 305 -9.24 14.69 48.56
C GLY A 305 -8.19 13.71 49.06
N TYR A 306 -7.66 12.87 48.17
CA TYR A 306 -6.58 11.92 48.48
C TYR A 306 -5.27 12.62 48.87
N ILE A 307 -4.87 13.68 48.15
CA ILE A 307 -3.68 14.46 48.49
C ILE A 307 -3.82 15.12 49.87
N ILE A 308 -4.98 15.71 50.17
CA ILE A 308 -5.26 16.30 51.50
C ILE A 308 -5.14 15.23 52.60
N PHE A 309 -5.66 14.03 52.34
CA PHE A 309 -5.53 12.90 53.25
C PHE A 309 -4.05 12.50 53.44
N MET A 310 -3.26 12.40 52.38
CA MET A 310 -1.83 12.05 52.49
C MET A 310 -1.02 13.14 53.21
N LEU A 311 -1.34 14.42 52.99
CA LEU A 311 -0.73 15.53 53.73
C LEU A 311 -1.03 15.47 55.23
N SER A 312 -2.19 14.93 55.62
CA SER A 312 -2.53 14.74 57.04
C SER A 312 -1.52 13.84 57.78
N ILE A 313 -0.93 12.87 57.08
CA ILE A 313 0.01 11.89 57.64
C ILE A 313 1.35 12.54 58.05
N ILE A 314 1.72 13.67 57.42
CA ILE A 314 2.96 14.39 57.74
C ILE A 314 2.90 15.01 59.14
N PHE A 315 1.70 15.32 59.64
CA PHE A 315 1.51 15.92 60.96
C PHE A 315 1.52 14.84 62.06
N ILE A 316 2.66 14.70 62.74
CA ILE A 316 2.83 13.77 63.86
C ILE A 316 1.90 14.17 65.01
N SER A 317 1.03 13.24 65.43
CA SER A 317 -0.04 13.46 66.40
C SER A 317 0.40 13.71 67.85
N TYR A 318 1.70 13.75 68.12
CA TYR A 318 2.24 13.78 69.50
C TYR A 318 3.21 14.93 69.78
N GLU A 319 3.52 15.78 68.80
CA GLU A 319 4.49 16.87 69.03
C GLU A 319 3.84 18.13 69.59
N ASN A 320 2.71 18.57 69.01
CA ASN A 320 2.03 19.82 69.37
C ASN A 320 0.52 19.69 69.20
N PHE A 321 -0.25 20.40 70.03
CA PHE A 321 -1.71 20.46 69.92
C PHE A 321 -2.16 20.91 68.53
N LEU A 322 -1.50 21.93 67.96
CA LEU A 322 -1.82 22.44 66.63
C LEU A 322 -1.62 21.36 65.53
N PHE A 323 -0.52 20.61 65.58
CA PHE A 323 -0.28 19.54 64.61
C PHE A 323 -1.26 18.38 64.78
N SER A 324 -1.66 18.08 66.01
CA SER A 324 -2.70 17.09 66.30
C SER A 324 -4.05 17.51 65.73
N ALA A 325 -4.43 18.79 65.90
CA ALA A 325 -5.64 19.35 65.35
C ALA A 325 -5.62 19.38 63.81
N LEU A 326 -4.49 19.77 63.20
CA LEU A 326 -4.33 19.78 61.74
C LEU A 326 -4.39 18.38 61.13
N ASN A 327 -3.76 17.38 61.75
CA ASN A 327 -3.85 15.99 61.34
C ASN A 327 -5.32 15.54 61.30
N LEU A 328 -6.05 15.74 62.40
CA LEU A 328 -7.46 15.37 62.52
C LEU A 328 -8.32 16.05 61.44
N VAL A 329 -8.23 17.38 61.33
CA VAL A 329 -9.06 18.16 60.39
C VAL A 329 -8.77 17.80 58.95
N MET A 330 -7.50 17.75 58.54
CA MET A 330 -7.12 17.42 57.16
C MET A 330 -7.53 15.99 56.80
N LYS A 331 -7.33 15.03 57.71
CA LYS A 331 -7.73 13.63 57.50
C LYS A 331 -9.23 13.51 57.25
N HIS A 332 -10.05 14.17 58.06
CA HIS A 332 -11.51 14.13 57.90
C HIS A 332 -12.00 14.90 56.68
N ILE A 333 -11.40 16.03 56.32
CA ILE A 333 -11.73 16.76 55.09
C ILE A 333 -11.43 15.91 53.86
N GLY A 334 -10.23 15.33 53.77
CA GLY A 334 -9.83 14.48 52.65
C GLY A 334 -10.76 13.27 52.49
N MET A 335 -11.04 12.56 53.58
CA MET A 335 -11.96 11.41 53.58
C MET A 335 -13.39 11.79 53.20
N SER A 336 -13.89 12.93 53.68
CA SER A 336 -15.24 13.41 53.35
C SER A 336 -15.37 13.76 51.87
N ILE A 337 -14.36 14.42 51.28
CA ILE A 337 -14.35 14.73 49.83
C ILE A 337 -14.39 13.44 49.00
N MET A 338 -13.56 12.44 49.36
CA MET A 338 -13.54 11.15 48.66
C MET A 338 -14.89 10.44 48.74
N ILE A 339 -15.50 10.37 49.93
CA ILE A 339 -16.82 9.75 50.14
C ILE A 339 -17.91 10.49 49.35
N CYS A 340 -17.91 11.82 49.35
CA CYS A 340 -18.88 12.62 48.58
C CYS A 340 -18.80 12.32 47.07
N ILE A 341 -17.60 12.18 46.50
CA ILE A 341 -17.45 11.83 45.08
C ILE A 341 -17.94 10.41 44.80
N CYS A 342 -17.61 9.43 45.66
CA CYS A 342 -18.14 8.07 45.54
C CYS A 342 -19.68 8.05 45.58
N TYR A 343 -20.28 8.83 46.48
CA TYR A 343 -21.74 8.96 46.58
C TYR A 343 -22.35 9.54 45.30
N ILE A 344 -21.72 10.57 44.70
CA ILE A 344 -22.15 11.12 43.41
C ILE A 344 -22.12 10.06 42.31
N TYR A 345 -21.05 9.25 42.23
CA TYR A 345 -20.96 8.16 41.25
C TYR A 345 -22.05 7.12 41.42
N ILE A 346 -22.32 6.69 42.66
CA ILE A 346 -23.36 5.71 42.97
C ILE A 346 -24.75 6.27 42.61
N SER A 347 -25.05 7.51 43.02
CA SER A 347 -26.32 8.17 42.73
C SER A 347 -26.56 8.36 41.23
N GLN A 348 -25.52 8.76 40.48
CA GLN A 348 -25.60 8.88 39.03
C GLN A 348 -25.75 7.51 38.35
N GLY A 349 -25.05 6.48 38.82
CA GLY A 349 -25.24 5.11 38.34
C GLY A 349 -26.71 4.67 38.50
N TYR A 350 -27.31 4.94 39.66
CA TYR A 350 -28.72 4.63 39.91
C TYR A 350 -29.66 5.39 38.96
N LEU A 351 -29.44 6.70 38.77
CA LEU A 351 -30.20 7.52 37.82
C LEU A 351 -30.09 7.04 36.38
N LEU A 352 -28.91 6.54 35.98
CA LEU A 352 -28.66 5.98 34.66
C LEU A 352 -29.19 4.53 34.51
N GLY A 353 -29.88 4.01 35.52
CA GLY A 353 -30.47 2.68 35.49
C GLY A 353 -29.44 1.55 35.63
N VAL A 354 -28.24 1.83 36.15
CA VAL A 354 -27.28 0.79 36.53
C VAL A 354 -27.90 0.01 37.68
N LYS A 355 -28.44 -1.17 37.36
CA LYS A 355 -28.96 -2.10 38.36
C LYS A 355 -27.76 -2.63 39.14
N ILE A 356 -27.71 -2.31 40.43
CA ILE A 356 -26.82 -3.00 41.36
C ILE A 356 -27.37 -4.43 41.44
N GLU A 357 -26.80 -5.34 40.65
CA GLU A 357 -27.04 -6.75 40.84
C GLU A 357 -26.58 -7.11 42.24
N THR A 358 -27.53 -7.34 43.14
CA THR A 358 -27.26 -7.91 44.45
C THR A 358 -26.54 -9.24 44.23
N VAL A 359 -25.32 -9.34 44.75
CA VAL A 359 -24.30 -10.37 44.47
C VAL A 359 -24.74 -11.82 44.81
N GLU A 360 -25.97 -12.05 45.26
CA GLU A 360 -26.50 -13.41 45.51
C GLU A 360 -26.44 -14.33 44.28
N THR A 361 -26.37 -13.80 43.05
CA THR A 361 -26.25 -14.61 41.82
C THR A 361 -24.86 -14.67 41.20
N ARG A 362 -23.83 -14.01 41.77
CA ARG A 362 -22.44 -14.08 41.25
C ARG A 362 -21.43 -14.45 42.35
N LYS A 363 -21.53 -15.67 42.89
CA LYS A 363 -20.47 -16.29 43.72
C LYS A 363 -19.16 -16.58 42.97
N ASN A 364 -19.03 -16.28 41.67
CA ASN A 364 -17.91 -16.76 40.83
C ASN A 364 -17.08 -15.67 40.13
N PHE A 365 -17.16 -14.38 40.49
CA PHE A 365 -16.42 -13.33 39.76
C PHE A 365 -15.40 -12.51 40.55
N ILE A 366 -15.11 -12.87 41.80
CA ILE A 366 -13.87 -12.44 42.47
C ILE A 366 -13.14 -13.72 42.84
N SER A 367 -12.23 -14.15 41.97
CA SER A 367 -11.21 -15.11 42.38
C SER A 367 -10.32 -14.42 43.42
N ASP A 368 -10.30 -14.95 44.65
CA ASP A 368 -9.42 -14.58 45.78
C ASP A 368 -7.90 -14.53 45.46
N SER A 369 -7.50 -14.80 44.22
CA SER A 369 -6.11 -14.99 43.82
C SER A 369 -5.22 -13.73 43.73
N SER A 370 -5.76 -12.52 43.93
CA SER A 370 -5.01 -11.26 43.76
C SER A 370 -4.73 -10.47 45.04
N PHE A 371 -5.32 -10.82 46.19
CA PHE A 371 -5.04 -10.13 47.45
C PHE A 371 -4.19 -10.95 48.44
N GLU A 372 -4.17 -12.28 48.33
CA GLU A 372 -3.29 -13.14 49.16
C GLU A 372 -1.83 -13.20 48.68
N ARG A 373 -1.50 -12.72 47.47
CA ARG A 373 -0.12 -12.79 46.94
C ARG A 373 0.86 -11.73 47.48
N PHE A 374 0.39 -10.73 48.21
CA PHE A 374 1.29 -9.70 48.75
C PHE A 374 1.83 -10.01 50.15
N GLU A 375 1.08 -10.72 50.99
CA GLU A 375 1.55 -11.08 52.34
C GLU A 375 2.43 -12.35 52.35
N GLU A 376 2.26 -13.26 51.38
CA GLU A 376 3.09 -14.48 51.33
C GLU A 376 4.52 -14.24 50.82
N TYR A 377 4.76 -13.13 50.10
CA TYR A 377 6.07 -12.81 49.52
C TYR A 377 7.06 -12.19 50.53
N GLU A 378 6.59 -11.50 51.58
CA GLU A 378 7.47 -11.02 52.66
C GLU A 378 7.76 -12.11 53.70
N TYR A 379 6.83 -13.04 53.95
CA TYR A 379 7.05 -14.13 54.90
C TYR A 379 8.03 -15.19 54.36
N GLN A 380 7.99 -15.53 53.07
CA GLN A 380 8.95 -16.49 52.49
C GLN A 380 10.34 -15.91 52.24
N LYS A 381 10.48 -14.58 52.06
CA LYS A 381 11.77 -13.91 51.89
C LYS A 381 12.57 -13.86 53.19
N ASN A 382 11.90 -13.74 54.35
CA ASN A 382 12.56 -13.76 55.66
C ASN A 382 12.85 -15.19 56.17
N LYS A 383 12.10 -16.22 55.73
CA LYS A 383 12.38 -17.62 56.09
C LYS A 383 13.57 -18.23 55.32
N ARG A 384 13.87 -17.73 54.10
CA ARG A 384 15.04 -18.18 53.30
C ARG A 384 16.37 -17.52 53.67
N ILE A 385 16.35 -16.41 54.43
CA ILE A 385 17.57 -15.76 54.93
C ILE A 385 17.94 -16.30 56.33
N SER A 386 16.97 -16.75 57.12
CA SER A 386 17.22 -17.39 58.43
C SER A 386 17.59 -18.89 58.33
N GLY A 387 17.16 -19.60 57.29
CA GLY A 387 17.41 -21.05 57.12
C GLY A 387 18.71 -21.41 56.39
N LYS A 388 19.61 -20.45 56.16
CA LYS A 388 20.92 -20.70 55.51
C LYS A 388 22.12 -20.28 56.37
N LEU A 389 21.89 -19.89 57.62
CA LEU A 389 22.95 -19.56 58.59
C LEU A 389 23.10 -20.58 59.72
N GLU A 390 22.28 -21.62 59.79
CA GLU A 390 22.41 -22.70 60.81
C GLU A 390 23.04 -23.99 60.28
N ASP A 391 23.23 -24.16 58.97
CA ASP A 391 23.83 -25.38 58.38
C ASP A 391 25.34 -25.25 58.03
N ILE A 392 26.05 -24.26 58.60
CA ILE A 392 27.50 -24.07 58.37
C ILE A 392 28.35 -24.47 59.61
N ASN A 393 27.74 -24.84 60.74
CA ASN A 393 28.48 -25.12 61.99
C ASN A 393 28.51 -26.59 62.44
N GLU A 394 28.19 -27.57 61.60
CA GLU A 394 28.18 -28.96 62.07
C GLU A 394 28.66 -30.01 61.05
N ILE A 395 29.80 -29.79 60.38
CA ILE A 395 30.60 -30.91 59.79
C ILE A 395 32.09 -30.59 59.87
N GLN A 396 32.70 -30.75 61.05
CA GLN A 396 34.12 -31.06 61.21
C GLN A 396 34.32 -31.86 62.50
N LEU A 397 34.44 -33.19 62.39
CA LEU A 397 35.34 -34.07 63.18
C LEU A 397 34.91 -35.54 63.04
N SER A 398 35.46 -36.23 62.04
CA SER A 398 36.08 -37.55 62.24
C SER A 398 36.76 -38.00 60.93
N ASN A 399 38.07 -37.84 60.91
CA ASN A 399 38.98 -38.43 59.92
C ASN A 399 39.02 -39.96 60.08
N SER A 400 38.94 -40.70 58.98
CA SER A 400 39.90 -41.77 58.66
C SER A 400 39.71 -42.28 57.23
N ASP A 401 40.76 -42.08 56.44
CA ASP A 401 41.33 -43.03 55.47
C ASP A 401 40.81 -43.12 54.02
N ILE A 402 41.69 -42.56 53.15
CA ILE A 402 42.28 -43.16 51.93
C ILE A 402 41.75 -42.69 50.55
N ASN A 403 42.61 -41.86 49.97
CA ASN A 403 43.14 -41.80 48.59
C ASN A 403 42.29 -41.46 47.34
N ASP A 404 42.84 -40.43 46.69
CA ASP A 404 43.20 -40.29 45.27
C ASP A 404 42.26 -39.60 44.28
N SER A 405 42.93 -38.71 43.52
CA SER A 405 42.60 -38.10 42.23
C SER A 405 41.87 -36.74 42.21
N ILE A 406 42.71 -35.72 42.22
CA ILE A 406 42.58 -34.38 41.63
C ILE A 406 42.08 -34.47 40.17
N ILE A 407 41.12 -33.61 39.75
CA ILE A 407 41.12 -32.82 38.49
C ILE A 407 39.86 -31.91 38.39
N ASN A 408 40.13 -30.59 38.37
CA ASN A 408 39.50 -29.45 37.68
C ASN A 408 37.97 -29.17 37.71
N GLU A 409 37.62 -28.14 38.47
CA GLU A 409 36.48 -27.24 38.20
C GLU A 409 36.88 -26.13 37.21
N ASN A 410 36.22 -26.09 36.06
CA ASN A 410 36.31 -25.00 35.07
C ASN A 410 34.98 -24.90 34.31
N SER A 411 33.90 -24.47 34.98
CA SER A 411 32.57 -24.38 34.36
C SER A 411 31.75 -23.15 34.73
N GLU A 412 32.38 -21.97 34.87
CA GLU A 412 31.64 -20.69 34.94
C GLU A 412 32.13 -19.58 33.99
N LEU A 413 33.15 -19.83 33.15
CA LEU A 413 33.64 -18.82 32.18
C LEU A 413 33.04 -18.93 30.77
N ASN A 414 32.25 -19.97 30.46
CA ASN A 414 31.73 -20.21 29.10
C ASN A 414 30.39 -19.52 28.76
N TYR A 415 29.75 -18.84 29.70
CA TYR A 415 28.47 -18.15 29.42
C TYR A 415 28.65 -16.69 28.96
N ILE A 416 29.79 -16.08 29.26
CA ILE A 416 30.07 -14.66 28.92
C ILE A 416 30.72 -14.53 27.52
N GLU A 417 31.39 -15.57 27.02
CA GLU A 417 32.07 -15.53 25.72
C GLU A 417 31.14 -15.71 24.50
N ASN A 418 29.97 -16.34 24.69
CA ASN A 418 28.99 -16.54 23.61
C ASN A 418 28.22 -15.26 23.24
N ASN A 419 28.12 -14.28 24.14
CA ASN A 419 27.49 -12.98 23.82
C ASN A 419 28.43 -12.01 23.10
N ARG A 420 29.76 -12.21 23.16
CA ARG A 420 30.73 -11.41 22.39
C ARG A 420 30.86 -11.83 20.92
N LYS A 421 30.54 -13.08 20.56
CA LYS A 421 30.51 -13.52 19.15
C LYS A 421 29.26 -13.06 18.39
N LYS A 422 28.12 -12.86 19.07
CA LYS A 422 26.89 -12.32 18.46
C LYS A 422 27.01 -10.86 18.01
N ASN A 423 27.79 -10.04 18.73
CA ASN A 423 27.99 -8.63 18.38
C ASN A 423 29.03 -8.37 17.26
N LYS A 424 29.85 -9.36 16.88
CA LYS A 424 30.73 -9.26 15.70
C LYS A 424 29.99 -9.45 14.36
N ASN A 425 28.79 -10.04 14.37
CA ASN A 425 27.98 -10.20 13.15
C ASN A 425 27.20 -8.94 12.77
N ILE A 426 26.99 -8.00 13.71
CA ILE A 426 26.32 -6.72 13.43
C ILE A 426 27.26 -5.74 12.69
N PHE A 427 28.57 -5.81 12.95
CA PHE A 427 29.58 -5.00 12.25
C PHE A 427 29.92 -5.47 10.83
N LYS A 428 29.45 -6.64 10.41
CA LYS A 428 29.62 -7.15 9.04
C LYS A 428 28.49 -6.70 8.09
N TYR A 429 27.35 -6.27 8.65
CA TYR A 429 26.21 -5.76 7.87
C TYR A 429 26.38 -4.29 7.43
N SER A 430 27.14 -3.47 8.17
CA SER A 430 27.38 -2.07 7.77
C SER A 430 28.30 -1.93 6.54
N LYS A 431 29.15 -2.93 6.26
CA LYS A 431 30.03 -2.93 5.09
C LYS A 431 29.30 -3.28 3.78
N ASN A 432 28.14 -3.96 3.86
CA ASN A 432 27.29 -4.27 2.71
C ASN A 432 26.36 -3.11 2.30
N ILE A 433 26.10 -2.16 3.20
CA ILE A 433 25.26 -0.99 2.89
C ILE A 433 25.96 -0.05 1.89
N ASN A 434 27.30 0.06 1.96
CA ASN A 434 28.08 0.86 1.01
C ASN A 434 28.14 0.25 -0.41
N PHE A 435 27.92 -1.06 -0.55
CA PHE A 435 27.82 -1.69 -1.88
C PHE A 435 26.47 -1.41 -2.55
N SER A 436 25.40 -1.21 -1.76
CA SER A 436 24.07 -0.85 -2.28
C SER A 436 23.97 0.60 -2.76
N LYS A 437 24.78 1.51 -2.20
CA LYS A 437 24.76 2.94 -2.53
C LYS A 437 25.31 3.23 -3.93
N ASN A 438 26.37 2.52 -4.33
CA ASN A 438 26.97 2.65 -5.67
C ASN A 438 26.06 2.07 -6.77
N ASN A 439 25.29 1.03 -6.47
CA ASN A 439 24.27 0.51 -7.39
C ASN A 439 23.10 1.48 -7.57
N PHE A 440 22.73 2.22 -6.52
CA PHE A 440 21.64 3.21 -6.61
C PHE A 440 22.02 4.41 -7.48
N GLU A 441 23.27 4.89 -7.40
CA GLU A 441 23.75 5.95 -8.30
C GLU A 441 23.81 5.50 -9.76
N THR A 442 24.21 4.25 -10.01
CA THR A 442 24.26 3.66 -11.36
C THR A 442 22.86 3.45 -11.94
N ILE A 443 21.90 3.00 -11.12
CA ILE A 443 20.49 2.88 -11.51
C ILE A 443 19.89 4.25 -11.85
N ASN A 444 20.18 5.28 -11.05
CA ASN A 444 19.71 6.64 -11.33
C ASN A 444 20.32 7.22 -12.61
N THR A 445 21.58 6.93 -12.93
CA THR A 445 22.18 7.38 -14.21
C THR A 445 21.57 6.65 -15.40
N VAL A 446 21.29 5.35 -15.27
CA VAL A 446 20.62 4.57 -16.31
C VAL A 446 19.18 5.03 -16.52
N LEU A 447 18.45 5.36 -15.45
CA LEU A 447 17.10 5.94 -15.54
C LEU A 447 17.11 7.30 -16.23
N GLN A 448 18.03 8.21 -15.88
CA GLN A 448 18.15 9.52 -16.54
C GLN A 448 18.52 9.41 -18.03
N LEU A 449 19.42 8.49 -18.39
CA LEU A 449 19.75 8.24 -19.80
C LEU A 449 18.58 7.64 -20.58
N ARG A 450 17.77 6.79 -19.93
CA ARG A 450 16.55 6.22 -20.54
C ARG A 450 15.44 7.26 -20.71
N GLU A 451 15.26 8.17 -19.74
CA GLU A 451 14.35 9.32 -19.87
C GLU A 451 14.76 10.25 -21.02
N MET A 452 16.06 10.53 -21.17
CA MET A 452 16.55 11.30 -22.32
C MET A 452 16.33 10.57 -23.65
N ASN A 453 16.53 9.25 -23.70
CA ASN A 453 16.28 8.48 -24.92
C ASN A 453 14.79 8.43 -25.28
N ALA A 454 13.90 8.24 -24.30
CA ALA A 454 12.46 8.29 -24.51
C ALA A 454 12.01 9.68 -25.00
N TYR A 455 12.59 10.74 -24.44
CA TYR A 455 12.35 12.11 -24.90
C TYR A 455 12.82 12.33 -26.35
N ASN A 456 14.01 11.84 -26.71
CA ASN A 456 14.54 11.96 -28.07
C ASN A 456 13.68 11.20 -29.10
N VAL A 457 13.20 10.00 -28.77
CA VAL A 457 12.28 9.23 -29.62
C VAL A 457 10.94 9.94 -29.79
N LEU A 458 10.42 10.57 -28.72
CA LEU A 458 9.21 11.39 -28.80
C LEU A 458 9.40 12.62 -29.71
N MET A 459 10.55 13.29 -29.62
CA MET A 459 10.87 14.45 -30.46
C MET A 459 11.06 14.06 -31.93
N GLU A 460 11.73 12.95 -32.22
CA GLU A 460 11.95 12.47 -33.59
C GLU A 460 10.62 12.05 -34.25
N ASN A 461 9.72 11.42 -33.49
CA ASN A 461 8.36 11.11 -33.96
C ASN A 461 7.49 12.37 -34.17
N TYR A 462 7.71 13.42 -33.38
CA TYR A 462 6.99 14.68 -33.52
C TYR A 462 7.44 15.46 -34.77
N ASP A 463 8.75 15.54 -35.01
CA ASP A 463 9.31 16.19 -36.20
C ASP A 463 8.89 15.46 -37.49
N ASN A 464 8.92 14.12 -37.50
CA ASN A 464 8.45 13.31 -38.63
C ASN A 464 6.95 13.46 -38.92
N LYS A 465 6.15 13.89 -37.93
CA LYS A 465 4.71 14.13 -38.08
C LYS A 465 4.40 15.54 -38.59
N ILE A 466 5.24 16.52 -38.25
CA ILE A 466 5.14 17.90 -38.75
C ILE A 466 5.52 17.96 -40.24
N ASP A 467 6.58 17.25 -40.66
CA ASP A 467 7.05 17.28 -42.06
C ASP A 467 6.02 16.71 -43.06
N LYS A 468 5.09 15.87 -42.60
CA LYS A 468 4.04 15.28 -43.45
C LYS A 468 2.74 16.07 -43.50
N THR A 469 2.54 17.08 -42.66
CA THR A 469 1.25 17.80 -42.57
C THR A 469 1.29 19.27 -42.97
N TYR A 470 2.46 19.89 -43.14
CA TYR A 470 2.56 21.34 -43.42
C TYR A 470 3.57 21.70 -44.50
N TYR A 471 3.39 21.17 -45.71
CA TYR A 471 4.00 21.72 -46.93
C TYR A 471 2.93 22.09 -47.97
N THR A 472 1.94 22.87 -47.56
CA THR A 472 1.13 23.70 -48.46
C THR A 472 0.65 24.93 -47.69
N ASN A 473 1.49 25.96 -47.56
CA ASN A 473 1.08 27.38 -47.49
C ASN A 473 2.30 28.25 -47.17
N ASP A 474 2.78 28.96 -48.18
CA ASP A 474 3.82 29.96 -48.08
C ASP A 474 3.34 31.17 -47.27
N ASN A 475 3.76 31.29 -46.01
CA ASN A 475 3.77 32.58 -45.33
C ASN A 475 4.91 32.68 -44.29
N PRO A 476 6.06 33.30 -44.64
CA PRO A 476 7.30 33.25 -43.86
C PRO A 476 7.29 34.08 -42.56
N THR A 477 6.21 34.80 -42.25
CA THR A 477 6.10 35.64 -41.05
C THR A 477 5.62 34.89 -39.80
N TYR A 478 5.01 33.71 -39.94
CA TYR A 478 4.48 32.95 -38.79
C TYR A 478 5.54 32.09 -38.07
N VAL A 479 6.59 31.67 -38.77
CA VAL A 479 7.65 30.80 -38.24
C VAL A 479 8.55 31.56 -37.24
N LYS A 480 8.84 32.85 -37.52
CA LYS A 480 9.75 33.66 -36.69
C LYS A 480 9.22 34.02 -35.30
N ASN A 481 7.90 34.07 -35.12
CA ASN A 481 7.28 34.38 -33.82
C ASN A 481 7.13 33.14 -32.93
N ARG A 482 7.09 31.94 -33.50
CA ARG A 482 6.97 30.69 -32.74
C ARG A 482 8.29 30.31 -32.06
N ASP A 483 9.41 30.51 -32.73
CA ASP A 483 10.74 30.16 -32.21
C ASP A 483 11.16 31.04 -31.02
N ASN A 484 10.67 32.28 -30.94
CA ASN A 484 10.95 33.18 -29.82
C ASN A 484 10.16 32.79 -28.54
N ILE A 485 8.89 32.38 -28.69
CA ILE A 485 8.06 31.94 -27.56
C ILE A 485 8.56 30.63 -26.94
N TRP A 486 9.17 29.76 -27.75
CA TRP A 486 9.75 28.51 -27.25
C TRP A 486 11.13 28.70 -26.59
N ARG A 487 11.97 29.63 -27.06
CA ARG A 487 13.23 29.95 -26.37
C ARG A 487 13.02 30.59 -25.00
N GLU A 488 11.98 31.41 -24.83
CA GLU A 488 11.66 31.96 -23.50
C GLU A 488 11.16 30.89 -22.52
N LYS A 489 10.43 29.87 -22.99
CA LYS A 489 9.97 28.76 -22.12
C LYS A 489 11.08 27.79 -21.72
N ILE A 490 12.09 27.60 -22.56
CA ILE A 490 13.24 26.71 -22.28
C ILE A 490 14.24 27.35 -21.31
N THR A 491 14.22 28.67 -21.14
CA THR A 491 15.12 29.37 -20.19
C THR A 491 14.53 29.42 -18.76
N LEU A 492 13.29 28.97 -18.58
CA LEU A 492 12.53 29.02 -17.31
C LEU A 492 12.34 27.64 -16.64
N LEU A 493 12.82 26.57 -17.28
CA LEU A 493 12.96 25.21 -16.76
C LEU A 493 14.45 24.91 -16.60
#